data_AF-A0A0U2VBU2-F1
#
_entry.id   AF-A0A0U2VBU2-F1
#
_cell.length_a   1.000
_cell.length_b   1.000
_cell.length_c   1.000
_cell.angle_alpha   90.00
_cell.angle_beta   90.00
_cell.angle_gamma   90.00
#
_symmetry.space_group_name_H-M   'P 1'
#
loop_
_entity.id
_entity.type
_entity.pdbx_description
1 polymer ?
#
loop_
_entity_poly.entity_id
_entity_poly.type
_entity_poly.pdbx_seq_one_letter_code
_entity_poly.pdbx_strand_id
1 'polypeptide(L)'
;MGRRKRRKKIIRRRPTLPNVFQCPHCGAQTLIIDIVTNKREGTRKAIIRCGTCHLYYEIDVTDNPLADKAWVYGKFIDAYYEGRVPLPESEEAEE
;
A
#
# COMPACT_ATOMS: atom_id res chain seq x y z
N MET A 1 -50.81 25.48 -8.52
CA MET A 1 -49.70 24.84 -9.27
C MET A 1 -48.62 24.39 -8.30
N GLY A 2 -48.63 23.12 -7.90
CA GLY A 2 -47.77 22.59 -6.84
C GLY A 2 -46.36 22.29 -7.33
N ARG A 3 -45.37 23.05 -6.85
CA ARG A 3 -43.94 22.75 -7.02
C ARG A 3 -43.63 21.44 -6.28
N ARG A 4 -43.54 20.32 -7.00
CA ARG A 4 -42.96 19.07 -6.47
C ARG A 4 -41.51 19.36 -6.07
N LYS A 5 -41.25 19.56 -4.76
CA LYS A 5 -39.90 19.61 -4.20
C LYS A 5 -39.20 18.30 -4.55
N ARG A 6 -38.21 18.34 -5.46
CA ARG A 6 -37.33 17.19 -5.75
C ARG A 6 -36.67 16.77 -4.42
N ARG A 7 -37.05 15.60 -3.89
CA ARG A 7 -36.39 15.02 -2.72
C ARG A 7 -34.92 14.76 -3.09
N LYS A 8 -34.00 15.37 -2.35
CA LYS A 8 -32.56 15.16 -2.53
C LYS A 8 -32.25 13.71 -2.18
N LYS A 9 -31.86 12.90 -3.17
CA LYS A 9 -31.50 11.49 -2.93
C LYS A 9 -30.24 11.49 -2.06
N ILE A 10 -30.34 10.99 -0.84
CA ILE A 10 -29.20 10.86 0.07
C ILE A 10 -28.37 9.69 -0.45
N ILE A 11 -27.28 10.00 -1.16
CA ILE A 11 -26.33 8.99 -1.62
C ILE A 11 -25.44 8.63 -0.44
N ARG A 12 -25.61 7.44 0.13
CA ARG A 12 -24.66 6.89 1.11
C ARG A 12 -23.39 6.49 0.36
N ARG A 13 -22.25 7.09 0.71
CA ARG A 13 -20.95 6.67 0.17
C ARG A 13 -20.63 5.28 0.69
N ARG A 14 -20.19 4.38 -0.20
CA ARG A 14 -19.68 3.07 0.22
C ARG A 14 -18.30 3.28 0.88
N PRO A 15 -18.00 2.60 2.00
CA PRO A 15 -16.66 2.64 2.55
C PRO A 15 -15.67 2.09 1.53
N THR A 16 -14.59 2.83 1.28
CA THR A 16 -13.47 2.39 0.46
C THR A 16 -12.40 1.81 1.37
N LEU A 17 -11.66 0.80 0.89
CA LEU A 17 -10.48 0.33 1.59
C LEU A 17 -9.51 1.51 1.83
N PRO A 18 -8.83 1.55 2.99
CA PRO A 18 -7.85 2.59 3.27
C PRO A 18 -6.73 2.52 2.23
N ASN A 19 -6.38 3.68 1.69
CA ASN A 19 -5.23 3.84 0.79
C ASN A 19 -3.96 4.23 1.55
N VAL A 20 -4.06 4.45 2.86
CA VAL A 20 -2.99 4.95 3.71
C VAL A 20 -2.59 3.84 4.68
N PHE A 21 -1.31 3.46 4.64
CA PHE A 21 -0.75 2.41 5.49
C PHE A 21 0.29 2.98 6.44
N GLN A 22 0.48 2.32 7.58
CA GLN A 22 1.45 2.72 8.60
C GLN A 22 2.79 2.03 8.39
N CYS A 23 3.88 2.79 8.36
CA CYS A 23 5.23 2.24 8.28
C CYS A 23 5.62 1.54 9.60
N PRO A 24 6.09 0.28 9.58
CA PRO A 24 6.53 -0.41 10.79
C PRO A 24 7.85 0.15 11.34
N HIS A 25 8.66 0.80 10.51
CA HIS A 25 9.95 1.36 10.91
C HIS A 25 9.83 2.76 11.56
N CYS A 26 9.14 3.71 10.91
CA CYS A 26 9.04 5.10 11.39
C CYS A 26 7.70 5.45 12.03
N GLY A 27 6.72 4.54 12.01
CA GLY A 27 5.37 4.78 12.56
C GLY A 27 4.50 5.75 11.74
N ALA A 28 5.04 6.40 10.70
CA ALA A 28 4.32 7.36 9.88
C ALA A 28 3.31 6.69 8.94
N GLN A 29 2.15 7.33 8.74
CA GLN A 29 1.10 6.88 7.81
C GLN A 29 1.37 7.35 6.37
N THR A 30 2.58 7.12 5.87
CA THR A 30 3.08 7.60 4.56
C THR A 30 3.52 6.47 3.64
N LEU A 31 3.13 5.21 3.95
CA LEU A 31 3.42 4.08 3.07
C LEU A 31 2.51 4.08 1.84
N ILE A 32 3.16 4.05 0.67
CA ILE A 32 2.54 3.97 -0.65
C ILE A 32 2.82 2.58 -1.22
N ILE A 33 1.76 1.92 -1.69
CA ILE A 33 1.82 0.60 -2.31
C ILE A 33 1.25 0.71 -3.72
N ASP A 34 2.10 0.48 -4.71
CA ASP A 34 1.79 0.53 -6.13
C ASP A 34 1.89 -0.86 -6.73
N ILE A 35 0.80 -1.34 -7.34
CA ILE A 35 0.76 -2.66 -7.99
C ILE A 35 0.88 -2.43 -9.49
N VAL A 36 2.05 -2.78 -10.03
CA VAL A 36 2.36 -2.70 -11.46
C VAL A 36 2.03 -4.04 -12.10
N THR A 37 1.09 -4.04 -13.04
CA THR A 37 0.73 -5.23 -13.81
C THR A 37 1.28 -5.10 -15.22
N ASN A 38 2.21 -5.98 -15.59
CA ASN A 38 2.72 -6.04 -16.95
C ASN A 38 1.90 -7.05 -17.77
N LYS A 39 1.00 -6.52 -18.61
CA LYS A 39 0.08 -7.34 -19.42
C LYS A 39 0.79 -8.22 -20.46
N ARG A 40 2.04 -7.89 -20.84
CA ARG A 40 2.79 -8.61 -21.88
C ARG A 40 3.46 -9.88 -21.35
N GLU A 41 3.98 -9.82 -20.13
CA GLU A 41 4.71 -10.93 -19.50
C GLU A 41 3.82 -11.73 -18.52
N GLY A 42 2.61 -11.25 -18.25
CA GLY A 42 1.73 -11.85 -17.23
C GLY A 42 2.23 -11.63 -15.79
N THR A 43 3.32 -10.88 -15.61
CA THR A 43 3.94 -10.61 -14.32
C THR A 43 3.24 -9.46 -13.60
N ARG A 44 3.07 -9.61 -12.28
CA ARG A 44 2.59 -8.54 -11.41
C ARG A 44 3.60 -8.30 -10.30
N LYS A 45 3.97 -7.04 -10.12
CA LYS A 45 4.89 -6.61 -9.08
C LYS A 45 4.25 -5.56 -8.21
N ALA A 46 4.46 -5.64 -6.90
CA ALA A 46 4.07 -4.64 -5.96
C ALA A 46 5.31 -3.88 -5.47
N ILE A 47 5.26 -2.57 -5.58
CA ILE A 47 6.32 -1.66 -5.15
C ILE A 47 5.82 -0.93 -3.91
N ILE A 48 6.56 -1.05 -2.82
CA ILE A 48 6.27 -0.43 -1.54
C ILE A 48 7.29 0.68 -1.30
N ARG A 49 6.81 1.88 -0.98
CA ARG A 49 7.63 3.07 -0.76
C ARG A 49 7.17 3.81 0.48
N CYS A 50 8.09 4.14 1.37
CA CYS A 50 7.81 5.06 2.47
C CYS A 50 8.34 6.46 2.15
N GLY A 51 7.49 7.49 2.29
CA GLY A 51 7.90 8.88 2.10
C GLY A 51 8.74 9.47 3.24
N THR A 52 8.85 8.78 4.38
CA THR A 52 9.52 9.30 5.58
C THR A 52 10.88 8.64 5.83
N CYS A 53 10.96 7.31 5.81
CA CYS A 53 12.22 6.58 5.99
C CYS A 53 12.86 6.11 4.68
N HIS A 54 12.31 6.51 3.52
CA HIS A 54 12.80 6.12 2.19
C HIS A 54 12.91 4.61 1.95
N LEU A 55 12.16 3.81 2.71
CA LEU A 55 12.14 2.37 2.55
C LEU A 55 11.57 1.99 1.19
N TYR A 56 12.29 1.12 0.49
CA TYR A 56 11.92 0.60 -0.82
C TYR A 56 11.90 -0.93 -0.77
N TYR A 57 10.79 -1.52 -1.18
CA TYR A 57 10.66 -2.98 -1.24
C TYR A 57 9.81 -3.41 -2.43
N GLU A 58 10.28 -4.42 -3.15
CA GLU A 58 9.58 -5.01 -4.29
C GLU A 58 9.14 -6.43 -3.95
N ILE A 59 7.88 -6.75 -4.24
CA ILE A 59 7.31 -8.08 -4.04
C ILE A 59 6.70 -8.54 -5.36
N ASP A 60 7.08 -9.74 -5.82
CA ASP A 60 6.38 -10.39 -6.93
C ASP A 60 5.05 -10.93 -6.43
N VAL A 61 3.95 -10.52 -7.07
CA VAL A 61 2.57 -10.88 -6.72
C VAL A 61 1.87 -11.61 -7.88
N THR A 62 2.66 -12.17 -8.79
CA THR A 62 2.20 -12.88 -9.99
C THR A 62 1.27 -14.05 -9.65
N ASP A 63 1.50 -14.73 -8.53
CA ASP A 63 0.72 -15.91 -8.11
C ASP A 63 -0.73 -15.58 -7.71
N ASN A 64 -1.04 -14.30 -7.39
CA ASN A 64 -2.35 -13.91 -6.92
C ASN A 64 -2.97 -12.77 -7.77
N PRO A 65 -3.92 -13.09 -8.69
CA PRO A 65 -4.57 -12.09 -9.52
C PRO A 65 -5.58 -11.19 -8.77
N LEU A 66 -5.88 -11.49 -7.50
CA LEU A 66 -6.72 -10.67 -6.62
C LEU A 66 -5.91 -10.00 -5.50
N ALA A 67 -4.59 -9.86 -5.66
CA ALA A 67 -3.75 -9.18 -4.70
C ALA A 67 -4.18 -7.70 -4.55
N ASP A 68 -4.76 -7.40 -3.38
CA ASP A 68 -5.08 -6.03 -2.96
C ASP A 68 -3.90 -5.41 -2.20
N LYS A 69 -3.90 -4.07 -2.07
CA LYS A 69 -2.87 -3.33 -1.31
C LYS A 69 -2.73 -3.83 0.14
N ALA A 70 -3.84 -4.21 0.77
CA ALA A 70 -3.84 -4.75 2.13
C ALA A 70 -3.13 -6.11 2.23
N TRP A 71 -3.28 -6.98 1.21
CA TRP A 71 -2.59 -8.26 1.17
C TRP A 71 -1.07 -8.07 1.03
N VAL A 72 -0.66 -7.15 0.17
CA VAL A 72 0.76 -6.75 0.02
C VAL A 72 1.31 -6.18 1.32
N TYR A 73 0.54 -5.34 2.02
CA TYR A 73 0.95 -4.78 3.31
C TYR A 73 1.18 -5.86 4.38
N GLY A 74 0.33 -6.88 4.45
CA GLY A 74 0.53 -8.01 5.37
C GLY A 74 1.84 -8.74 5.08
N LYS A 75 2.06 -9.10 3.80
CA LYS A 75 3.31 -9.75 3.36
C LYS A 75 4.56 -8.89 3.65
N PHE A 76 4.42 -7.59 3.53
CA PHE A 76 5.50 -6.65 3.84
C PHE A 76 5.82 -6.64 5.33
N ILE A 77 4.82 -6.63 6.21
CA ILE A 77 5.04 -6.69 7.66
C ILE A 77 5.74 -7.99 8.05
N ASP A 78 5.28 -9.12 7.51
CA ASP A 78 5.91 -10.42 7.77
C ASP A 78 7.38 -10.40 7.32
N ALA A 79 7.65 -9.93 6.10
CA ALA A 79 9.02 -9.80 5.57
C ALA A 79 9.90 -8.84 6.38
N TYR A 80 9.30 -7.78 6.93
CA TYR A 80 9.98 -6.81 7.78
C TYR A 80 10.42 -7.44 9.11
N TYR A 81 9.55 -8.18 9.78
CA TYR A 81 9.90 -8.90 11.01
C TYR A 81 10.85 -10.09 10.76
N GLU A 82 10.81 -10.68 9.57
CA GLU A 82 11.79 -11.68 9.14
C GLU A 82 13.18 -11.09 8.83
N GLY A 83 13.34 -9.76 8.81
CA GLY A 83 14.60 -9.09 8.51
C GLY A 83 15.01 -9.15 7.02
N ARG A 84 14.07 -9.45 6.12
CA ARG A 84 14.32 -9.55 4.67
C ARG A 84 14.21 -8.21 3.93
N VAL A 85 13.76 -7.18 4.62
CA VAL A 85 13.62 -5.84 4.05
C VAL A 85 14.93 -5.09 4.24
N PRO A 86 15.58 -4.60 3.18
CA PRO A 86 16.75 -3.74 3.31
C PRO A 86 16.30 -2.46 4.00
N LEU A 87 16.61 -2.34 5.29
CA LEU A 87 16.54 -1.08 5.98
C LEU A 87 17.68 -0.21 5.44
N PRO A 88 17.49 1.11 5.29
CA PRO A 88 18.64 1.99 5.24
C PRO A 88 19.34 1.82 6.59
N GLU A 89 20.39 1.01 6.60
CA GLU A 89 21.38 1.00 7.67
C GLU A 89 21.85 2.46 7.76
N SER A 90 21.42 3.17 8.80
CA SER A 90 22.23 4.28 9.28
C SER A 90 23.56 3.63 9.61
N GLU A 91 24.57 3.91 8.80
CA GLU A 91 25.97 3.64 9.11
C GLU A 91 26.19 4.13 10.55
N GLU A 92 26.14 3.19 11.51
CA GLU A 92 26.57 3.46 12.85
C GLU A 92 28.06 3.75 12.72
N ALA A 93 28.40 4.96 13.16
CA ALA A 93 29.74 5.44 13.40
C ALA A 93 30.69 4.31 13.81
N GLU A 94 31.69 4.03 12.96
CA GLU A 94 32.97 3.56 13.46
C GLU A 94 33.91 4.77 13.48
N GLU A 95 34.31 5.07 14.72
CA GLU A 95 35.13 6.18 15.21
C GLU A 95 36.61 6.11 14.79
#